data_AF-A0A2V2A577-F1
#
_entry.id   AF-A0A2V2A577-F1
#
_cell.length_a   1.000
_cell.length_b   1.000
_cell.length_c   1.000
_cell.angle_alpha   90.00
_cell.angle_beta   90.00
_cell.angle_gamma   90.00
#
_symmetry.space_group_name_H-M   'P 1'
#
loop_
_entity.id
_entity.type
_entity.pdbx_description
1 polymer ?
#
loop_
_entity_poly.entity_id
_entity_poly.type
_entity_poly.pdbx_seq_one_letter_code
_entity_poly.pdbx_strand_id
1 'polypeptide(L)'
;MTNTKKYSYGQIHKPMLALLMCASSISVHAAIISDNSERRIQVRQGSSSNAHIRPSANTTSYNSGVTMLSGDSMQGLIAQKQRDFEFDDSLSIEENKRMNVNRRAPAYNTTYSNNSYSTANNTYNSTYTDSISMDFNAWLNSNSYRARQVADFQRYLNSRVGAHNVPPMSQLLTTARSWSKCGYEPYQLPPQELWANIVPTLRLYGELKHQGILPISSEIRSVYRSPGLNDCAGGADSSKHMNASAIDIWVPEYEDNLWRLSTMQDGLCQFWQYQGQSHNFGLGLYATGAIHLDTDGYRKWGFNHASSSSSCRY
;
A
#
# COMPACT_ATOMS: atom_id res chain seq x y z
N MET A 1 -68.88 30.96 -24.39
CA MET A 1 -68.63 29.73 -25.18
C MET A 1 -67.60 28.90 -24.46
N THR A 2 -68.09 27.94 -23.69
CA THR A 2 -67.34 26.92 -22.97
C THR A 2 -66.88 25.85 -23.96
N ASN A 3 -65.64 25.40 -23.88
CA ASN A 3 -65.21 24.20 -24.59
C ASN A 3 -64.29 23.37 -23.69
N THR A 4 -64.94 22.53 -22.89
CA THR A 4 -64.37 21.44 -22.11
C THR A 4 -63.99 20.31 -23.07
N LYS A 5 -62.71 19.94 -23.13
CA LYS A 5 -62.29 18.67 -23.73
C LYS A 5 -61.89 17.66 -22.65
N LYS A 6 -62.52 16.50 -22.81
CA LYS A 6 -62.59 15.35 -21.90
C LYS A 6 -61.25 14.62 -21.80
N TYR A 7 -60.97 14.13 -20.60
CA TYR A 7 -60.00 13.08 -20.32
C TYR A 7 -60.42 11.76 -20.96
N SER A 8 -59.47 11.04 -21.54
CA SER A 8 -59.62 9.64 -21.93
C SER A 8 -58.79 8.79 -20.98
N TYR A 9 -59.47 7.95 -20.20
CA TYR A 9 -58.91 7.03 -19.23
C TYR A 9 -58.44 5.77 -19.99
N GLY A 10 -57.11 5.60 -20.11
CA GLY A 10 -56.50 4.39 -20.68
C GLY A 10 -56.39 3.29 -19.64
N GLN A 11 -56.89 2.10 -19.97
CA GLN A 11 -56.95 0.91 -19.12
C GLN A 11 -55.61 0.46 -18.55
N ILE A 12 -55.69 0.04 -17.30
CA ILE A 12 -54.69 -0.67 -16.51
C ILE A 12 -54.38 -2.02 -17.16
N HIS A 13 -53.14 -2.26 -17.55
CA HIS A 13 -52.59 -3.61 -17.75
C HIS A 13 -51.41 -3.80 -16.80
N LYS A 14 -51.64 -4.62 -15.77
CA LYS A 14 -50.59 -5.13 -14.88
C LYS A 14 -49.78 -6.17 -15.65
N PRO A 15 -48.46 -6.05 -15.77
CA PRO A 15 -47.64 -7.20 -16.15
C PRO A 15 -47.49 -8.10 -14.92
N MET A 16 -48.18 -9.25 -14.92
CA MET A 16 -47.78 -10.39 -14.11
C MET A 16 -46.46 -10.90 -14.67
N LEU A 17 -45.33 -10.55 -14.04
CA LEU A 17 -44.10 -11.32 -14.22
C LEU A 17 -44.21 -12.58 -13.36
N ALA A 18 -44.36 -13.70 -14.06
CA ALA A 18 -44.29 -15.04 -13.51
C ALA A 18 -42.90 -15.26 -12.89
N LEU A 19 -42.88 -15.61 -11.61
CA LEU A 19 -41.70 -16.07 -10.89
C LEU A 19 -41.37 -17.49 -11.38
N LEU A 20 -40.39 -17.62 -12.28
CA LEU A 20 -39.81 -18.93 -12.61
C LEU A 20 -38.88 -19.33 -11.46
N MET A 21 -39.41 -20.11 -10.51
CA MET A 21 -38.61 -20.81 -9.50
C MET A 21 -37.88 -21.98 -10.19
N CYS A 22 -36.68 -21.72 -10.71
CA CYS A 22 -35.73 -22.78 -11.03
C CYS A 22 -35.08 -23.24 -9.73
N ALA A 23 -35.63 -24.30 -9.13
CA ALA A 23 -34.98 -25.05 -8.08
C ALA A 23 -33.81 -25.85 -8.67
N SER A 24 -32.62 -25.25 -8.74
CA SER A 24 -31.38 -25.99 -8.94
C SER A 24 -30.89 -26.49 -7.59
N SER A 25 -31.23 -27.73 -7.27
CA SER A 25 -30.62 -28.51 -6.19
C SER A 25 -29.16 -28.81 -6.54
N ILE A 26 -28.23 -28.03 -5.97
CA ILE A 26 -26.81 -28.37 -5.92
C ILE A 26 -26.55 -29.13 -4.62
N SER A 27 -26.20 -30.41 -4.77
CA SER A 27 -25.81 -31.29 -3.68
C SER A 27 -24.55 -30.77 -3.00
N VAL A 28 -24.70 -30.31 -1.76
CA VAL A 28 -23.60 -29.97 -0.85
C VAL A 28 -22.88 -31.27 -0.48
N HIS A 29 -21.71 -31.54 -1.07
CA HIS A 29 -20.77 -32.49 -0.51
C HIS A 29 -19.90 -31.73 0.50
N ALA A 30 -20.30 -31.79 1.76
CA ALA A 30 -19.43 -31.46 2.88
C ALA A 30 -18.33 -32.52 2.96
N ALA A 31 -17.16 -32.24 2.40
CA ALA A 31 -15.94 -32.96 2.74
C ALA A 31 -15.29 -32.25 3.94
N ILE A 32 -15.61 -32.75 5.14
CA ILE A 32 -14.84 -32.45 6.34
C ILE A 32 -13.54 -33.25 6.22
N ILE A 33 -12.47 -32.62 5.76
CA ILE A 33 -11.12 -33.13 5.96
C ILE A 33 -10.51 -32.30 7.09
N SER A 34 -10.69 -32.81 8.30
CA SER A 34 -9.83 -32.50 9.44
C SER A 34 -8.48 -33.14 9.16
N ASP A 35 -7.51 -32.36 8.68
CA ASP A 35 -6.11 -32.78 8.63
C ASP A 35 -5.32 -32.04 9.72
N ASN A 36 -5.43 -32.57 10.93
CA ASN A 36 -4.49 -32.31 12.01
C ASN A 36 -3.37 -33.36 11.93
N SER A 37 -2.46 -33.21 10.96
CA SER A 37 -1.19 -33.94 11.01
C SER A 37 -0.16 -33.11 11.78
N GLU A 38 -0.29 -33.08 13.11
CA GLU A 38 0.88 -32.83 13.95
C GLU A 38 1.89 -33.95 13.69
N ARG A 39 2.98 -33.61 13.01
CA ARG A 39 4.10 -34.51 12.76
C ARG A 39 4.83 -34.75 14.08
N ARG A 40 4.31 -35.67 14.88
CA ARG A 40 4.91 -36.16 16.12
C ARG A 40 6.21 -36.89 15.77
N ILE A 41 7.35 -36.22 15.94
CA ILE A 41 8.66 -36.86 15.85
C ILE A 41 8.79 -37.83 17.04
N GLN A 42 8.60 -39.12 16.79
CA GLN A 42 9.02 -40.17 17.71
C GLN A 42 10.54 -40.31 17.60
N VAL A 43 11.28 -39.83 18.60
CA VAL A 43 12.70 -40.13 18.77
C VAL A 43 12.82 -41.60 19.19
N ARG A 44 13.19 -42.46 18.24
CA ARG A 44 13.53 -43.85 18.50
C ARG A 44 14.98 -43.88 18.98
N GLN A 45 15.18 -44.12 20.28
CA GLN A 45 16.48 -44.49 20.83
C GLN A 45 16.92 -45.81 20.18
N GLY A 46 17.97 -45.74 19.36
CA GLY A 46 18.65 -46.87 18.73
C GLY A 46 20.14 -46.78 19.02
N SER A 47 20.65 -47.78 19.72
CA SER A 47 22.00 -47.89 20.23
C SER A 47 23.05 -48.11 19.13
N SER A 48 24.20 -47.44 19.29
CA SER A 48 25.58 -47.86 18.94
C SER A 48 25.88 -48.45 17.57
N SER A 49 26.66 -47.70 16.77
CA SER A 49 27.88 -48.25 16.14
C SER A 49 28.82 -47.13 15.69
N ASN A 50 30.08 -47.25 16.10
CA ASN A 50 31.18 -46.30 16.00
C ASN A 50 31.52 -45.85 14.56
N ALA A 51 31.74 -44.55 14.38
CA ALA A 51 32.58 -44.01 13.31
C ALA A 51 33.58 -43.01 13.92
N HIS A 52 34.85 -43.40 13.97
CA HIS A 52 35.95 -42.56 14.43
C HIS A 52 36.23 -41.43 13.43
N ILE A 53 36.05 -40.18 13.87
CA ILE A 53 36.60 -39.00 13.20
C ILE A 53 37.71 -38.44 14.10
N ARG A 54 38.94 -38.40 13.57
CA ARG A 54 40.12 -37.79 14.21
C ARG A 54 39.94 -36.27 14.33
N PRO A 55 40.22 -35.64 15.48
CA PRO A 55 40.29 -34.19 15.57
C PRO A 55 41.67 -33.68 15.12
N SER A 56 41.67 -32.70 14.22
CA SER A 56 42.80 -31.81 14.00
C SER A 56 42.82 -30.80 15.14
N ALA A 57 43.94 -30.77 15.88
CA ALA A 57 44.21 -29.75 16.87
C ALA A 57 44.62 -28.46 16.14
N ASN A 58 43.87 -27.38 16.38
CA ASN A 58 44.39 -26.03 16.25
C ASN A 58 43.81 -25.20 17.40
N THR A 59 44.69 -24.91 18.35
CA THR A 59 44.49 -24.01 19.48
C THR A 59 44.62 -22.57 19.03
N THR A 60 43.56 -21.78 19.17
CA THR A 60 43.66 -20.32 19.34
C THR A 60 42.70 -19.84 20.43
N SER A 61 43.27 -19.01 21.29
CA SER A 61 42.73 -18.47 22.54
C SER A 61 41.50 -17.57 22.30
N TYR A 62 40.42 -17.80 23.07
CA TYR A 62 39.36 -16.81 23.27
C TYR A 62 39.16 -16.53 24.76
N ASN A 63 39.23 -15.25 25.09
CA ASN A 63 38.95 -14.69 26.40
C ASN A 63 37.47 -14.82 26.79
N SER A 64 37.28 -14.93 28.10
CA SER A 64 36.05 -15.11 28.87
C SER A 64 34.82 -14.30 28.44
N GLY A 65 33.66 -14.94 28.55
CA GLY A 65 32.48 -14.24 29.07
C GLY A 65 31.12 -14.58 28.45
N VAL A 66 30.75 -15.84 28.22
CA VAL A 66 29.33 -16.21 28.12
C VAL A 66 29.10 -17.58 28.75
N THR A 67 28.33 -17.61 29.83
CA THR A 67 27.83 -18.84 30.45
C THR A 67 26.91 -19.54 29.44
N MET A 68 27.42 -20.60 28.81
CA MET A 68 26.63 -21.46 27.92
C MET A 68 25.66 -22.26 28.79
N LEU A 69 24.44 -21.76 28.94
CA LEU A 69 23.32 -22.55 29.48
C LEU A 69 23.03 -23.69 28.48
N SER A 70 23.24 -24.91 28.95
CA SER A 70 22.88 -26.13 28.23
C SER A 70 21.36 -26.18 28.09
N GLY A 71 20.88 -25.83 26.90
CA GLY A 71 19.49 -25.89 26.48
C GLY A 71 19.46 -26.03 24.96
N ASP A 72 18.61 -26.94 24.49
CA ASP A 72 18.47 -27.42 23.10
C ASP A 72 18.75 -26.35 22.03
N SER A 73 19.72 -26.60 21.14
CA SER A 73 20.44 -25.56 20.37
C SER A 73 19.56 -24.69 19.45
N MET A 74 18.32 -25.11 19.20
CA MET A 74 17.35 -24.34 18.41
C MET A 74 16.67 -23.24 19.21
N GLN A 75 16.36 -23.47 20.49
CA GLN A 75 15.69 -22.47 21.32
C GLN A 75 16.61 -21.28 21.63
N GLY A 76 17.90 -21.56 21.85
CA GLY A 76 18.93 -20.53 22.00
C GLY A 76 19.08 -19.65 20.75
N LEU A 77 19.03 -20.27 19.55
CA LEU A 77 19.10 -19.54 18.28
C LEU A 77 17.86 -18.66 18.05
N ILE A 78 16.66 -19.16 18.38
CA ILE A 78 15.41 -18.40 18.25
C ILE A 78 15.43 -17.19 19.18
N ALA A 79 15.81 -17.38 20.44
CA ALA A 79 15.91 -16.30 21.42
C ALA A 79 16.98 -15.27 21.02
N GLN A 80 18.08 -15.70 20.43
CA GLN A 80 19.11 -14.80 19.91
C GLN A 80 18.61 -14.01 18.69
N LYS A 81 17.93 -14.67 17.74
CA LYS A 81 17.33 -14.01 16.57
C LYS A 81 16.23 -13.02 16.95
N GLN A 82 15.42 -13.32 17.97
CA GLN A 82 14.43 -12.39 18.50
C GLN A 82 15.08 -11.16 19.14
N ARG A 83 16.17 -11.32 19.90
CA ARG A 83 16.90 -10.17 20.45
C ARG A 83 17.58 -9.32 19.39
N ASP A 84 18.18 -9.94 18.38
CA ASP A 84 18.77 -9.23 17.24
C ASP A 84 17.68 -8.47 16.46
N PHE A 85 16.48 -9.03 16.34
CA PHE A 85 15.33 -8.42 15.68
C PHE A 85 14.74 -7.26 16.49
N GLU A 86 14.51 -7.43 17.80
CA GLU A 86 14.02 -6.36 18.68
C GLU A 86 15.01 -5.17 18.76
N PHE A 87 16.31 -5.45 18.72
CA PHE A 87 17.33 -4.41 18.68
C PHE A 87 17.30 -3.61 17.37
N ASP A 88 17.18 -4.28 16.21
CA ASP A 88 17.08 -3.64 14.90
C ASP A 88 15.78 -2.82 14.76
N ASP A 89 14.65 -3.33 15.27
CA ASP A 89 13.37 -2.60 15.33
C ASP A 89 13.49 -1.32 16.17
N SER A 90 14.08 -1.40 17.37
CA SER A 90 14.27 -0.23 18.23
C SER A 90 15.23 0.81 17.64
N LEU A 91 16.30 0.36 16.98
CA LEU A 91 17.20 1.24 16.23
C LEU A 91 16.48 1.90 15.05
N SER A 92 15.64 1.17 14.32
CA SER A 92 14.88 1.72 13.20
C SER A 92 13.87 2.80 13.65
N ILE A 93 13.24 2.64 14.82
CA ILE A 93 12.29 3.63 15.38
C ILE A 93 13.05 4.89 15.83
N GLU A 94 14.15 4.74 16.57
CA GLU A 94 14.97 5.88 17.00
C GLU A 94 15.71 6.55 15.84
N GLU A 95 16.14 5.81 14.81
CA GLU A 95 16.73 6.34 13.60
C GLU A 95 15.68 7.09 12.77
N ASN A 96 14.48 6.55 12.57
CA ASN A 96 13.36 7.24 11.90
C ASN A 96 12.95 8.55 12.61
N LYS A 97 13.10 8.63 13.95
CA LYS A 97 12.94 9.88 14.71
C LYS A 97 14.14 10.83 14.60
N ARG A 98 15.34 10.31 14.33
CA ARG A 98 16.62 11.05 14.29
C ARG A 98 17.14 11.33 12.89
N MET A 99 16.45 10.92 11.82
CA MET A 99 16.77 11.29 10.44
C MET A 99 16.56 12.80 10.23
N ASN A 100 17.45 13.59 10.83
CA ASN A 100 17.75 14.95 10.49
C ASN A 100 18.69 14.85 9.29
N VAL A 101 18.10 14.60 8.11
CA VAL A 101 18.86 14.45 6.88
C VAL A 101 19.56 15.78 6.63
N ASN A 102 20.88 15.72 6.53
CA ASN A 102 21.75 16.84 6.23
C ASN A 102 21.12 17.67 5.08
N ARG A 103 20.97 19.00 5.24
CA ARG A 103 20.26 19.91 4.32
C ARG A 103 20.89 20.03 2.91
N ARG A 104 21.80 19.12 2.55
CA ARG A 104 22.32 18.95 1.20
C ARG A 104 21.57 17.81 0.53
N ALA A 105 20.90 18.11 -0.59
CA ALA A 105 20.39 17.11 -1.50
C ALA A 105 21.49 16.06 -1.79
N PRO A 106 21.22 14.76 -1.57
CA PRO A 106 22.20 13.73 -1.86
C PRO A 106 22.56 13.75 -3.36
N ALA A 107 23.86 13.83 -3.65
CA ALA A 107 24.36 13.81 -5.02
C ALA A 107 24.44 12.35 -5.48
N TYR A 108 23.48 11.91 -6.29
CA TYR A 108 23.50 10.59 -6.89
C TYR A 108 24.25 10.64 -8.22
N ASN A 109 25.28 9.79 -8.37
CA ASN A 109 26.05 9.69 -9.59
C ASN A 109 25.30 8.85 -10.63
N THR A 110 24.51 9.48 -11.49
CA THR A 110 23.76 8.81 -12.56
C THR A 110 24.63 8.65 -13.81
N THR A 111 25.61 7.76 -13.76
CA THR A 111 26.25 7.27 -15.00
C THR A 111 25.42 6.11 -15.54
N TYR A 112 24.23 6.38 -16.08
CA TYR A 112 23.48 5.41 -16.86
C TYR A 112 23.12 6.02 -18.22
N SER A 113 23.55 5.31 -19.26
CA SER A 113 23.43 5.66 -20.66
C SER A 113 22.00 5.95 -21.07
N ASN A 114 21.81 7.09 -21.73
CA ASN A 114 20.61 7.50 -22.46
C ASN A 114 19.97 6.32 -23.20
N ASN A 115 18.86 5.79 -22.68
CA ASN A 115 17.89 5.09 -23.50
C ASN A 115 16.80 6.08 -23.86
N SER A 116 16.90 6.57 -25.09
CA SER A 116 16.05 7.55 -25.72
C SER A 116 14.63 7.00 -25.89
N TYR A 117 13.73 7.30 -24.96
CA TYR A 117 12.30 7.34 -25.27
C TYR A 117 11.99 8.75 -25.79
N SER A 118 11.85 8.84 -27.11
CA SER A 118 11.42 10.05 -27.80
C SER A 118 10.02 10.44 -27.33
N THR A 119 9.91 11.52 -26.56
CA THR A 119 8.68 12.30 -26.41
C THR A 119 8.86 13.60 -27.18
N ALA A 120 8.85 13.52 -28.50
CA ALA A 120 8.65 14.71 -29.32
C ALA A 120 7.19 15.19 -29.14
N ASN A 121 7.06 16.45 -28.74
CA ASN A 121 5.83 17.25 -28.64
C ASN A 121 5.08 17.17 -27.30
N ASN A 122 5.63 17.81 -26.27
CA ASN A 122 4.80 18.58 -25.36
C ASN A 122 5.51 19.89 -25.01
N THR A 123 5.08 20.97 -25.67
CA THR A 123 5.49 22.35 -25.39
C THR A 123 4.68 22.84 -24.20
N TYR A 124 5.10 22.49 -22.99
CA TYR A 124 4.70 23.18 -21.76
C TYR A 124 5.96 23.64 -21.05
N ASN A 125 5.99 24.94 -20.71
CA ASN A 125 7.09 25.70 -20.10
C ASN A 125 7.98 24.87 -19.15
N SER A 126 9.10 24.38 -19.70
CA SER A 126 10.20 23.76 -18.97
C SER A 126 11.11 24.85 -18.41
N THR A 127 10.67 25.48 -17.32
CA THR A 127 11.50 26.35 -16.47
C THR A 127 11.34 25.97 -15.01
N TYR A 128 11.53 24.68 -14.73
CA TYR A 128 11.98 24.23 -13.41
C TYR A 128 12.85 23.01 -13.67
N THR A 129 14.17 23.20 -13.57
CA THR A 129 15.18 22.15 -13.65
C THR A 129 14.82 21.04 -12.66
N ASP A 130 14.31 19.96 -13.23
CA ASP A 130 13.97 18.69 -12.61
C ASP A 130 15.27 18.12 -12.01
N SER A 131 15.45 18.35 -10.72
CA SER A 131 16.61 17.90 -9.96
C SER A 131 16.52 16.39 -9.78
N ILE A 132 17.09 15.66 -10.73
CA ILE A 132 17.42 14.23 -10.71
C ILE A 132 16.34 13.42 -9.98
N SER A 133 15.23 13.14 -10.68
CA SER A 133 14.35 12.05 -10.28
C SER A 133 15.20 10.77 -10.26
N MET A 134 15.49 10.26 -9.07
CA MET A 134 16.12 8.95 -8.95
C MET A 134 15.11 7.91 -9.43
N ASP A 135 15.48 7.14 -10.46
CA ASP A 135 14.69 6.00 -10.92
C ASP A 135 14.48 4.98 -9.78
N PHE A 136 13.29 4.39 -9.69
CA PHE A 136 12.97 3.41 -8.65
C PHE A 136 13.96 2.26 -8.59
N ASN A 137 14.43 1.75 -9.73
CA ASN A 137 15.40 0.65 -9.73
C ASN A 137 16.77 1.14 -9.26
N ALA A 138 17.17 2.36 -9.61
CA ALA A 138 18.40 2.95 -9.07
C ALA A 138 18.32 3.10 -7.54
N TRP A 139 17.17 3.59 -7.04
CA TRP A 139 16.90 3.67 -5.60
C TRP A 139 16.97 2.31 -4.91
N LEU A 140 16.25 1.33 -5.46
CA LEU A 140 16.16 -0.02 -4.92
C LEU A 140 17.53 -0.71 -4.90
N ASN A 141 18.28 -0.60 -5.99
CA ASN A 141 19.57 -1.30 -6.18
C ASN A 141 20.75 -0.60 -5.52
N SER A 142 20.60 0.65 -5.06
CA SER A 142 21.65 1.37 -4.32
C SER A 142 21.96 0.75 -2.95
N ASN A 143 21.06 -0.09 -2.42
CA ASN A 143 21.24 -0.76 -1.13
C ASN A 143 20.58 -2.16 -1.14
N SER A 144 21.38 -3.22 -1.00
CA SER A 144 20.89 -4.61 -1.04
C SER A 144 20.00 -4.98 0.16
N TYR A 145 20.18 -4.35 1.32
CA TYR A 145 19.32 -4.54 2.48
C TYR A 145 17.92 -3.97 2.20
N ARG A 146 17.86 -2.74 1.69
CA ARG A 146 16.61 -2.10 1.22
C ARG A 146 15.90 -2.98 0.19
N ALA A 147 16.63 -3.51 -0.80
CA ALA A 147 16.05 -4.39 -1.81
C ALA A 147 15.37 -5.63 -1.20
N ARG A 148 15.99 -6.23 -0.16
CA ARG A 148 15.39 -7.35 0.58
C ARG A 148 14.12 -6.93 1.32
N GLN A 149 14.15 -5.81 2.04
CA GLN A 149 12.99 -5.31 2.80
C GLN A 149 11.80 -4.97 1.89
N VAL A 150 12.05 -4.36 0.72
CA VAL A 150 11.01 -4.12 -0.28
C VAL A 150 10.41 -5.42 -0.80
N ALA A 151 11.24 -6.44 -1.03
CA ALA A 151 10.75 -7.76 -1.45
C ALA A 151 9.93 -8.45 -0.34
N ASP A 152 10.29 -8.28 0.93
CA ASP A 152 9.51 -8.76 2.09
C ASP A 152 8.14 -8.06 2.17
N PHE A 153 8.12 -6.73 2.02
CA PHE A 153 6.87 -5.97 1.99
C PHE A 153 5.97 -6.39 0.82
N GLN A 154 6.54 -6.58 -0.38
CA GLN A 154 5.77 -7.07 -1.52
C GLN A 154 5.20 -8.47 -1.27
N ARG A 155 5.98 -9.40 -0.70
CA ARG A 155 5.48 -10.73 -0.29
C ARG A 155 4.36 -10.63 0.74
N TYR A 156 4.53 -9.76 1.73
CA TYR A 156 3.50 -9.47 2.71
C TYR A 156 2.20 -9.03 2.01
N LEU A 157 2.24 -7.99 1.19
CA LEU A 157 1.05 -7.49 0.48
C LEU A 157 0.42 -8.57 -0.42
N ASN A 158 1.24 -9.32 -1.16
CA ASN A 158 0.76 -10.42 -2.01
C ASN A 158 -0.05 -11.44 -1.20
N SER A 159 0.37 -11.77 0.03
CA SER A 159 -0.35 -12.70 0.90
C SER A 159 -1.66 -12.12 1.47
N ARG A 160 -1.80 -10.79 1.53
CA ARG A 160 -2.93 -10.10 2.18
C ARG A 160 -4.02 -9.67 1.21
N VAL A 161 -3.66 -9.29 -0.01
CA VAL A 161 -4.61 -8.82 -1.03
C VAL A 161 -4.56 -9.64 -2.32
N GLY A 162 -3.61 -10.57 -2.46
CA GLY A 162 -3.38 -11.33 -3.69
C GLY A 162 -2.44 -10.60 -4.65
N ALA A 163 -1.52 -11.33 -5.28
CA ALA A 163 -0.45 -10.74 -6.10
C ALA A 163 -0.95 -9.84 -7.25
N HIS A 164 -2.09 -10.17 -7.85
CA HIS A 164 -2.69 -9.37 -8.93
C HIS A 164 -3.30 -8.04 -8.45
N ASN A 165 -3.55 -7.91 -7.15
CA ASN A 165 -4.17 -6.72 -6.55
C ASN A 165 -3.14 -5.81 -5.87
N VAL A 166 -1.85 -6.15 -5.90
CA VAL A 166 -0.77 -5.31 -5.39
C VAL A 166 -0.32 -4.37 -6.51
N PRO A 167 -0.46 -3.04 -6.36
CA PRO A 167 0.08 -2.09 -7.33
C PRO A 167 1.62 -2.19 -7.42
N PRO A 168 2.24 -1.65 -8.48
CA PRO A 168 3.69 -1.64 -8.61
C PRO A 168 4.38 -1.04 -7.37
N MET A 169 5.47 -1.65 -6.89
CA MET A 169 6.23 -1.13 -5.75
C MET A 169 6.78 0.28 -6.01
N SER A 170 7.09 0.61 -7.26
CA SER A 170 7.48 1.95 -7.68
C SER A 170 6.40 3.00 -7.43
N GLN A 171 5.12 2.61 -7.35
CA GLN A 171 4.05 3.50 -6.95
C GLN A 171 3.82 3.45 -5.43
N LEU A 172 3.76 2.24 -4.85
CA LEU A 172 3.44 2.06 -3.42
C LEU A 172 4.50 2.61 -2.47
N LEU A 173 5.74 2.77 -2.93
CA LEU A 173 6.82 3.33 -2.12
C LEU A 173 7.06 4.81 -2.41
N THR A 174 6.29 5.44 -3.31
CA THR A 174 6.42 6.88 -3.58
C THR A 174 6.06 7.68 -2.34
N THR A 175 6.92 8.63 -1.98
CA THR A 175 6.72 9.53 -0.84
C THR A 175 5.90 10.77 -1.23
N ALA A 176 6.19 11.95 -0.66
CA ALA A 176 5.50 13.19 -1.00
C ALA A 176 5.98 13.75 -2.34
N ARG A 177 5.11 14.40 -3.12
CA ARG A 177 5.51 15.12 -4.36
C ARG A 177 6.61 16.18 -4.12
N SER A 178 6.64 16.75 -2.91
CA SER A 178 7.63 17.76 -2.50
C SER A 178 8.94 17.16 -1.97
N TRP A 179 9.18 15.85 -2.08
CA TRP A 179 10.35 15.15 -1.50
C TRP A 179 11.66 15.87 -1.81
N SER A 180 11.87 16.29 -3.07
CA SER A 180 13.12 16.93 -3.50
C SER A 180 13.32 18.28 -2.83
N LYS A 181 12.28 19.12 -2.84
CA LYS A 181 12.26 20.41 -2.12
C LYS A 181 12.50 20.23 -0.62
N CYS A 182 12.01 19.12 -0.05
CA CYS A 182 12.16 18.79 1.36
C CYS A 182 13.48 18.11 1.72
N GLY A 183 14.31 17.73 0.73
CA GLY A 183 15.57 17.02 0.97
C GLY A 183 15.41 15.56 1.42
N TYR A 184 14.31 14.90 1.07
CA TYR A 184 14.06 13.47 1.33
C TYR A 184 14.29 12.64 0.07
N GLU A 185 14.19 11.31 0.17
CA GLU A 185 14.20 10.42 -1.00
C GLU A 185 12.81 10.35 -1.67
N PRO A 186 12.74 10.12 -3.00
CA PRO A 186 11.48 9.94 -3.71
C PRO A 186 10.70 8.70 -3.28
N TYR A 187 11.39 7.70 -2.73
CA TYR A 187 10.80 6.46 -2.27
C TYR A 187 11.18 6.15 -0.83
N GLN A 188 10.25 5.54 -0.09
CA GLN A 188 10.47 5.12 1.28
C GLN A 188 9.60 3.90 1.61
N LEU A 189 10.19 2.93 2.31
CA LEU A 189 9.45 1.82 2.89
C LEU A 189 8.81 2.27 4.22
N PRO A 190 7.51 2.01 4.46
CA PRO A 190 6.94 2.23 5.79
C PRO A 190 7.60 1.30 6.82
N PRO A 191 7.73 1.75 8.09
CA PRO A 191 8.05 0.87 9.20
C PRO A 191 7.15 -0.38 9.22
N GLN A 192 7.73 -1.53 9.59
CA GLN A 192 7.08 -2.83 9.46
C GLN A 192 5.77 -2.92 10.25
N GLU A 193 5.74 -2.30 11.42
CA GLU A 193 4.57 -2.20 12.29
C GLU A 193 3.37 -1.49 11.63
N LEU A 194 3.61 -0.66 10.59
CA LEU A 194 2.56 0.04 9.85
C LEU A 194 2.07 -0.72 8.61
N TRP A 195 2.73 -1.82 8.21
CA TRP A 195 2.41 -2.51 6.95
C TRP A 195 0.95 -2.99 6.88
N ALA A 196 0.36 -3.38 8.01
CA ALA A 196 -1.02 -3.85 8.05
C ALA A 196 -2.03 -2.75 7.71
N ASN A 197 -1.67 -1.48 7.92
CA ASN A 197 -2.59 -0.35 7.82
C ASN A 197 -2.95 -0.01 6.37
N ILE A 198 -2.08 -0.33 5.41
CA ILE A 198 -2.36 -0.08 3.99
C ILE A 198 -3.31 -1.12 3.38
N VAL A 199 -3.42 -2.31 3.99
CA VAL A 199 -4.14 -3.46 3.43
C VAL A 199 -5.61 -3.14 3.12
N PRO A 200 -6.40 -2.53 4.01
CA PRO A 200 -7.79 -2.21 3.70
C PRO A 200 -7.89 -1.12 2.61
N THR A 201 -6.97 -0.15 2.58
CA THR A 201 -6.89 0.88 1.52
C THR A 201 -6.61 0.26 0.15
N LEU A 202 -5.72 -0.73 0.05
CA LEU A 202 -5.49 -1.44 -1.22
C LEU A 202 -6.71 -2.25 -1.67
N ARG A 203 -7.45 -2.84 -0.72
CA ARG A 203 -8.71 -3.54 -1.05
C ARG A 203 -9.76 -2.57 -1.58
N LEU A 204 -9.95 -1.43 -0.90
CA LEU A 204 -10.85 -0.38 -1.35
C LEU A 204 -10.43 0.16 -2.73
N TYR A 205 -9.14 0.41 -2.94
CA TYR A 205 -8.61 0.84 -4.24
C TYR A 205 -8.92 -0.18 -5.35
N GLY A 206 -8.68 -1.46 -5.09
CA GLY A 206 -9.01 -2.55 -6.01
C GLY A 206 -10.50 -2.64 -6.31
N GLU A 207 -11.35 -2.47 -5.30
CA GLU A 207 -12.81 -2.47 -5.43
C GLU A 207 -13.30 -1.29 -6.28
N LEU A 208 -12.81 -0.08 -6.02
CA LEU A 208 -13.15 1.10 -6.83
C LEU A 208 -12.75 0.92 -8.30
N LYS A 209 -11.63 0.25 -8.58
CA LYS A 209 -11.22 -0.11 -9.96
C LYS A 209 -12.12 -1.19 -10.56
N HIS A 210 -12.48 -2.21 -9.78
CA HIS A 210 -13.36 -3.29 -10.24
C HIS A 210 -14.77 -2.76 -10.60
N GLN A 211 -15.30 -1.84 -9.80
CA GLN A 211 -16.60 -1.19 -10.06
C GLN A 211 -16.53 -0.13 -11.18
N GLY A 212 -15.36 0.11 -11.77
CA GLY A 212 -15.17 1.07 -12.85
C GLY A 212 -15.28 2.54 -12.43
N ILE A 213 -15.29 2.80 -11.11
CA ILE A 213 -15.30 4.17 -10.56
C ILE A 213 -13.93 4.80 -10.82
N LEU A 214 -12.86 4.08 -10.45
CA LEU A 214 -11.49 4.44 -10.83
C LEU A 214 -11.12 3.70 -12.12
N PRO A 215 -10.61 4.39 -13.15
CA PRO A 215 -10.16 3.71 -14.35
C PRO A 215 -8.91 2.85 -14.08
N ILE A 216 -8.65 1.91 -14.99
CA ILE A 216 -7.47 1.03 -14.92
C ILE A 216 -6.17 1.85 -14.92
N SER A 217 -6.17 2.99 -15.62
CA SER A 217 -5.07 3.95 -15.73
C SER A 217 -4.75 4.71 -14.45
N SER A 218 -5.54 4.59 -13.38
CA SER A 218 -5.24 5.26 -12.10
C SER A 218 -3.86 4.86 -11.55
N GLU A 219 -3.09 5.87 -11.16
CA GLU A 219 -1.73 5.75 -10.63
C GLU A 219 -1.66 6.29 -9.21
N ILE A 220 -1.00 5.54 -8.32
CA ILE A 220 -0.68 6.00 -6.97
C ILE A 220 0.60 6.86 -7.05
N ARG A 221 0.57 8.05 -6.46
CA ARG A 221 1.66 9.04 -6.52
C ARG A 221 2.18 9.50 -5.16
N SER A 222 1.60 9.02 -4.06
CA SER A 222 2.09 9.27 -2.70
C SER A 222 1.43 8.29 -1.73
N VAL A 223 2.21 7.67 -0.84
CA VAL A 223 1.73 6.65 0.12
C VAL A 223 2.26 6.93 1.52
N TYR A 224 3.33 6.28 1.96
CA TYR A 224 3.87 6.54 3.29
C TYR A 224 4.72 7.81 3.27
N ARG A 225 4.53 8.64 4.30
CA ARG A 225 5.35 9.83 4.54
C ARG A 225 5.86 9.77 5.97
N SER A 226 7.18 9.79 6.16
CA SER A 226 7.75 9.97 7.50
C SER A 226 7.25 11.29 8.12
N PRO A 227 7.19 11.42 9.46
CA PRO A 227 6.67 12.62 10.10
C PRO A 227 7.35 13.92 9.64
N GLY A 228 8.69 13.92 9.53
CA GLY A 228 9.44 15.08 9.06
C GLY A 228 9.16 15.44 7.60
N LEU A 229 8.98 14.45 6.72
CA LEU A 229 8.58 14.71 5.34
C LEU A 229 7.14 15.22 5.25
N ASN A 230 6.23 14.66 6.05
CA ASN A 230 4.84 15.11 6.08
C ASN A 230 4.74 16.58 6.48
N ASP A 231 5.43 16.98 7.55
CA ASP A 231 5.49 18.38 8.02
C ASP A 231 6.05 19.32 6.93
N CYS A 232 7.22 19.00 6.36
CA CYS A 232 7.81 19.82 5.30
C CYS A 232 6.91 19.93 4.05
N ALA A 233 6.20 18.84 3.71
CA ALA A 233 5.29 18.82 2.59
C ALA A 233 3.96 19.57 2.87
N GLY A 234 3.78 20.14 4.07
CA GLY A 234 2.56 20.83 4.48
C GLY A 234 1.40 19.89 4.78
N GLY A 235 1.69 18.63 5.12
CA GLY A 235 0.69 17.67 5.55
C GLY A 235 0.16 18.00 6.95
N ALA A 236 -1.09 17.60 7.23
CA ALA A 236 -1.68 17.78 8.55
C ALA A 236 -0.98 16.91 9.62
N ASP A 237 -1.01 17.36 10.88
CA ASP A 237 -0.47 16.61 12.04
C ASP A 237 -1.11 15.23 12.22
N SER A 238 -2.36 15.07 11.78
CA SER A 238 -3.11 13.81 11.81
C SER A 238 -3.15 13.09 10.45
N SER A 239 -2.22 13.42 9.55
CA SER A 239 -2.13 12.86 8.20
C SER A 239 -2.04 11.33 8.23
N LYS A 240 -2.93 10.69 7.48
CA LYS A 240 -3.01 9.23 7.37
C LYS A 240 -1.88 8.60 6.56
N HIS A 241 -1.13 9.41 5.82
CA HIS A 241 0.11 8.97 5.17
C HIS A 241 1.20 8.60 6.19
N MET A 242 1.22 9.25 7.35
CA MET A 242 2.16 8.90 8.43
C MET A 242 1.82 7.57 9.10
N ASN A 243 0.57 7.11 8.97
CA ASN A 243 0.13 5.81 9.50
C ASN A 243 0.20 4.69 8.44
N ALA A 244 0.75 4.98 7.26
CA ALA A 244 0.74 4.10 6.08
C ALA A 244 -0.66 3.56 5.73
N SER A 245 -1.72 4.34 5.98
CA SER A 245 -3.10 3.95 5.66
C SER A 245 -3.69 4.74 4.50
N ALA A 246 -2.94 5.67 3.90
CA ALA A 246 -3.41 6.55 2.84
C ALA A 246 -2.64 6.37 1.53
N ILE A 247 -3.34 6.66 0.43
CA ILE A 247 -2.78 6.81 -0.91
C ILE A 247 -3.33 8.08 -1.57
N ASP A 248 -2.46 8.80 -2.27
CA ASP A 248 -2.85 9.83 -3.22
C ASP A 248 -2.80 9.24 -4.63
N ILE A 249 -3.88 9.42 -5.38
CA ILE A 249 -4.07 8.90 -6.74
C ILE A 249 -4.18 10.05 -7.72
N TRP A 250 -3.74 9.77 -8.94
CA TRP A 250 -3.93 10.58 -10.13
C TRP A 250 -4.43 9.71 -11.28
N VAL A 251 -5.17 10.33 -12.19
CA VAL A 251 -5.69 9.66 -13.39
C VAL A 251 -5.18 10.41 -14.62
N PRO A 252 -4.09 9.96 -15.24
CA PRO A 252 -3.46 10.67 -16.35
C PRO A 252 -4.41 10.96 -17.50
N GLU A 253 -5.24 9.99 -17.88
CA GLU A 253 -6.16 10.15 -19.01
C GLU A 253 -7.28 11.17 -18.79
N TYR A 254 -7.47 11.69 -17.56
CA TYR A 254 -8.50 12.68 -17.23
C TYR A 254 -7.93 14.08 -16.97
N GLU A 255 -6.61 14.27 -17.02
CA GLU A 255 -5.95 15.54 -16.67
C GLU A 255 -6.50 16.73 -17.47
N ASP A 256 -6.66 16.56 -18.78
CA ASP A 256 -7.21 17.60 -19.69
C ASP A 256 -8.71 17.41 -19.99
N ASN A 257 -9.41 16.56 -19.24
CA ASN A 257 -10.82 16.27 -19.45
C ASN A 257 -11.64 16.46 -18.17
N LEU A 258 -12.01 17.72 -17.92
CA LEU A 258 -12.77 18.13 -16.74
C LEU A 258 -14.10 17.39 -16.57
N TRP A 259 -14.76 17.02 -17.67
CA TRP A 259 -16.01 16.27 -17.60
C TRP A 259 -15.80 14.84 -17.10
N ARG A 260 -14.79 14.11 -17.61
CA ARG A 260 -14.45 12.77 -17.10
C ARG A 260 -13.96 12.83 -15.66
N LEU A 261 -13.14 13.83 -15.33
CA LEU A 261 -12.68 14.08 -13.96
C LEU A 261 -13.86 14.29 -13.00
N SER A 262 -14.79 15.20 -13.32
CA SER A 262 -15.97 15.48 -12.50
C SER A 262 -16.85 14.23 -12.36
N THR A 263 -17.10 13.51 -13.46
CA THR A 263 -17.91 12.28 -13.44
C THR A 263 -17.32 11.21 -12.53
N MET A 264 -16.01 11.01 -12.57
CA MET A 264 -15.31 10.09 -11.66
C MET A 264 -15.41 10.55 -10.20
N GLN A 265 -15.23 11.85 -9.94
CA GLN A 265 -15.38 12.41 -8.59
C GLN A 265 -16.80 12.21 -8.06
N ASP A 266 -17.83 12.39 -8.88
CA ASP A 266 -19.22 12.11 -8.51
C ASP A 266 -19.43 10.62 -8.18
N GLY A 267 -18.82 9.71 -8.95
CA GLY A 267 -18.85 8.27 -8.66
C GLY A 267 -18.16 7.92 -7.33
N LEU A 268 -17.02 8.54 -7.03
CA LEU A 268 -16.34 8.39 -5.73
C LEU A 268 -17.21 8.91 -4.58
N CYS A 269 -17.89 10.04 -4.78
CA CYS A 269 -18.80 10.62 -3.80
C CYS A 269 -20.01 9.71 -3.53
N GLN A 270 -20.60 9.13 -4.57
CA GLN A 270 -21.69 8.16 -4.43
C GLN A 270 -21.22 6.91 -3.68
N PHE A 271 -20.06 6.35 -4.04
CA PHE A 271 -19.50 5.21 -3.32
C PHE A 271 -19.27 5.56 -1.84
N TRP A 272 -18.66 6.72 -1.56
CA TRP A 272 -18.43 7.18 -0.20
C TRP A 272 -19.73 7.25 0.60
N GLN A 273 -20.77 7.85 0.02
CA GLN A 273 -22.08 8.00 0.66
C GLN A 273 -22.75 6.66 1.00
N TYR A 274 -22.77 5.71 0.05
CA TYR A 274 -23.55 4.48 0.20
C TYR A 274 -22.77 3.31 0.80
N GLN A 275 -21.45 3.27 0.59
CA GLN A 275 -20.60 2.13 0.97
C GLN A 275 -19.43 2.56 1.88
N GLY A 276 -19.03 3.83 1.85
CA GLY A 276 -17.81 4.32 2.50
C GLY A 276 -17.73 4.11 4.01
N GLN A 277 -18.87 4.13 4.73
CA GLN A 277 -18.87 3.91 6.18
C GLN A 277 -18.33 2.52 6.54
N SER A 278 -18.66 1.49 5.76
CA SER A 278 -18.19 0.12 6.00
C SER A 278 -16.68 -0.05 5.81
N HIS A 279 -16.05 0.86 5.05
CA HIS A 279 -14.62 0.87 4.77
C HIS A 279 -13.83 1.85 5.64
N ASN A 280 -14.48 2.60 6.54
CA ASN A 280 -13.88 3.78 7.19
C ASN A 280 -13.25 4.74 6.17
N PHE A 281 -13.95 4.95 5.04
CA PHE A 281 -13.39 5.61 3.87
C PHE A 281 -13.17 7.12 4.09
N GLY A 282 -11.92 7.52 4.16
CA GLY A 282 -11.46 8.90 4.05
C GLY A 282 -11.30 9.33 2.61
N LEU A 283 -12.05 10.35 2.19
CA LEU A 283 -12.04 10.83 0.80
C LEU A 283 -11.71 12.32 0.70
N GLY A 284 -10.56 12.64 0.11
CA GLY A 284 -10.20 14.01 -0.26
C GLY A 284 -10.24 14.21 -1.77
N LEU A 285 -11.01 15.18 -2.26
CA LEU A 285 -11.09 15.50 -3.69
C LEU A 285 -10.63 16.92 -3.96
N TYR A 286 -9.68 17.08 -4.88
CA TYR A 286 -9.07 18.38 -5.19
C TYR A 286 -9.37 18.79 -6.64
N ALA A 287 -9.52 20.10 -6.86
CA ALA A 287 -9.76 20.67 -8.19
C ALA A 287 -8.59 20.41 -9.17
N THR A 288 -7.39 20.15 -8.64
CA THR A 288 -6.19 19.75 -9.41
C THR A 288 -6.29 18.33 -9.97
N GLY A 289 -7.35 17.58 -9.63
CA GLY A 289 -7.52 16.18 -10.00
C GLY A 289 -6.80 15.18 -9.09
N ALA A 290 -6.08 15.66 -8.06
CA ALA A 290 -5.58 14.79 -7.00
C ALA A 290 -6.74 14.18 -6.20
N ILE A 291 -6.59 12.92 -5.82
CA ILE A 291 -7.58 12.16 -5.05
C ILE A 291 -6.85 11.52 -3.87
N HIS A 292 -7.30 11.80 -2.66
CA HIS A 292 -6.82 11.13 -1.46
C HIS A 292 -7.79 10.02 -1.07
N LEU A 293 -7.29 8.81 -0.83
CA LEU A 293 -8.03 7.70 -0.24
C LEU A 293 -7.32 7.17 1.01
N ASP A 294 -8.08 6.90 2.07
CA ASP A 294 -7.62 6.07 3.19
C ASP A 294 -8.78 5.29 3.82
N THR A 295 -8.47 4.32 4.66
CA THR A 295 -9.44 3.52 5.42
C THR A 295 -9.29 3.70 6.93
N ASP A 296 -8.86 4.89 7.36
CA ASP A 296 -8.56 5.23 8.75
C ASP A 296 -9.44 6.40 9.24
N GLY A 297 -10.70 6.40 8.76
CA GLY A 297 -11.80 7.20 9.30
C GLY A 297 -12.79 7.62 8.22
N TYR A 298 -14.08 7.38 8.46
CA TYR A 298 -15.15 7.77 7.53
C TYR A 298 -15.36 9.29 7.52
N ARG A 299 -14.76 9.97 6.55
CA ARG A 299 -14.79 11.44 6.43
C ARG A 299 -14.52 11.89 5.00
N LYS A 300 -14.83 13.14 4.71
CA LYS A 300 -14.57 13.76 3.42
C LYS A 300 -14.12 15.21 3.55
N TRP A 301 -13.34 15.69 2.60
CA TRP A 301 -12.89 17.09 2.53
C TRP A 301 -12.61 17.51 1.09
N GLY A 302 -12.33 18.80 0.88
CA GLY A 302 -11.97 19.32 -0.43
C GLY A 302 -10.79 20.30 -0.40
N PHE A 303 -10.87 21.34 -1.23
CA PHE A 303 -9.75 22.23 -1.56
C PHE A 303 -9.11 22.94 -0.35
N ASN A 304 -9.85 23.22 0.73
CA ASN A 304 -9.31 23.86 1.93
C ASN A 304 -9.05 22.88 3.09
N HIS A 305 -9.01 21.58 2.79
CA HIS A 305 -8.84 20.49 3.75
C HIS A 305 -9.96 20.39 4.80
N ALA A 306 -11.11 21.03 4.57
CA ALA A 306 -12.27 20.94 5.43
C ALA A 306 -13.44 20.18 4.77
N SER A 307 -14.29 19.59 5.61
CA SER A 307 -15.51 18.92 5.15
C SER A 307 -16.49 19.87 4.45
N SER A 308 -16.52 21.15 4.88
CA SER A 308 -17.37 22.18 4.30
C SER A 308 -17.03 22.51 2.85
N SER A 309 -15.79 22.22 2.40
CA SER A 309 -15.37 22.43 1.01
C SER A 309 -15.42 21.16 0.16
N SER A 310 -15.94 20.05 0.69
CA SER A 310 -15.99 18.79 -0.04
C SER A 310 -16.97 18.87 -1.21
N SER A 311 -16.61 18.31 -2.37
CA SER A 311 -17.48 18.20 -3.53
C SER A 311 -18.60 17.17 -3.34
N CYS A 312 -18.42 16.17 -2.47
CA CYS A 312 -19.46 15.17 -2.21
C CYS A 312 -20.59 15.78 -1.37
N ARG A 313 -21.78 15.87 -1.96
CA ARG A 313 -22.97 16.44 -1.34
C ARG A 313 -23.88 15.32 -0.82
N TYR A 314 -23.99 15.26 0.51
CA TYR A 314 -24.69 14.26 1.33
C TYR A 314 -24.14 12.84 1.24
#